data_AF-A0AB73LZJ6-F1
#
_entry.id   AF-A0AB73LZJ6-F1
#
_cell.length_a   1.000
_cell.length_b   1.000
_cell.length_c   1.000
_cell.angle_alpha   90.00
_cell.angle_beta   90.00
_cell.angle_gamma   90.00
#
_symmetry.space_group_name_H-M   'P 1'
#
loop_
_entity.id
_entity.type
_entity.pdbx_description
1 polymer ?
#
loop_
_entity_poly.entity_id
_entity_poly.type
_entity_poly.pdbx_seq_one_letter_code
_entity_poly.pdbx_strand_id
1 'polypeptide(L)' 'MAHVGSTFKWALTGHDSVVFVVKAIRWGPFSYVEAESVNGGKRVQVPLRVVDQCIADGVLLDELAQSE' A
#
# COMPACT_ATOMS: atom_id res chain seq x y z
N MET A 1 2.74 -11.20 -3.72
CA MET A 1 3.35 -11.02 -2.39
C MET A 1 4.28 -9.84 -2.41
N ALA A 2 4.21 -9.01 -1.38
CA ALA A 2 5.03 -7.83 -1.19
C ALA A 2 6.49 -8.20 -0.99
N HIS A 3 7.37 -7.46 -1.64
CA HIS A 3 8.81 -7.46 -1.44
C HIS A 3 9.31 -6.01 -1.39
N VAL A 4 10.53 -5.79 -0.91
CA VAL A 4 11.14 -4.45 -0.93
C VAL A 4 11.23 -3.96 -2.38
N GLY A 5 10.73 -2.77 -2.64
CA GLY A 5 10.58 -2.21 -3.99
C GLY A 5 9.22 -2.45 -4.64
N SER A 6 8.38 -3.34 -4.09
CA SER A 6 6.99 -3.47 -4.53
C SER A 6 6.24 -2.14 -4.38
N THR A 7 5.33 -1.87 -5.30
CA THR A 7 4.44 -0.72 -5.22
C THR A 7 3.01 -1.19 -4.94
N PHE A 8 2.25 -0.36 -4.23
CA PHE A 8 0.83 -0.58 -3.97
C PHE A 8 0.11 0.74 -3.84
N LYS A 9 -1.19 0.76 -4.16
CA LYS A 9 -2.06 1.91 -3.93
C LYS A 9 -2.81 1.75 -2.63
N TRP A 10 -2.89 2.83 -1.86
CA TRP A 10 -3.66 2.84 -0.63
C TRP A 10 -4.34 4.19 -0.44
N ALA A 11 -5.65 4.17 -0.18
CA ALA A 11 -6.43 5.37 0.06
C ALA A 11 -6.25 5.84 1.50
N LEU A 12 -5.61 6.99 1.69
CA LEU A 12 -5.61 7.70 2.97
C LEU A 12 -6.86 8.59 2.98
N THR A 13 -7.94 8.10 3.58
CA THR A 13 -9.21 8.83 3.79
C THR A 13 -9.84 9.45 2.54
N GLY A 14 -10.71 8.69 1.88
CA GLY A 14 -11.89 9.25 1.21
C GLY A 14 -11.84 9.35 -0.30
N HIS A 15 -10.82 9.96 -0.90
CA HIS A 15 -10.94 10.33 -2.33
C HIS A 15 -9.69 10.14 -3.18
N ASP A 16 -8.48 10.21 -2.62
CA ASP A 16 -7.25 10.02 -3.39
C ASP A 16 -6.46 8.78 -2.97
N SER A 17 -6.30 7.85 -3.91
CA SER A 17 -5.37 6.73 -3.74
C SER A 17 -3.94 7.22 -3.92
N VAL A 18 -3.08 7.01 -2.93
CA VAL A 18 -1.66 7.34 -3.01
C VAL A 18 -0.89 6.07 -3.38
N VAL A 19 0.06 6.19 -4.31
CA VAL A 19 0.97 5.09 -4.65
C VAL A 19 2.14 5.11 -3.67
N PHE A 20 2.37 3.98 -3.01
CA PHE A 20 3.48 3.77 -2.09
C PHE A 20 4.48 2.77 -2.66
N VAL A 21 5.73 2.91 -2.25
CA VAL A 21 6.82 1.96 -2.47
C VAL A 21 7.19 1.32 -1.14
N VAL A 22 7.24 -0.01 -1.09
CA VAL A 22 7.73 -0.76 0.07
C VAL A 22 9.23 -0.52 0.24
N LYS A 23 9.63 0.12 1.34
CA LYS A 23 11.03 0.39 1.67
C LYS A 23 11.61 -0.70 2.57
N ALA A 24 10.81 -1.26 3.46
CA ALA A 24 11.20 -2.36 4.32
C ALA A 24 10.00 -3.23 4.71
N ILE A 25 10.25 -4.52 4.94
CA ILE A 25 9.30 -5.44 5.56
C ILE A 25 9.81 -5.76 6.97
N ARG A 26 8.96 -5.56 7.97
CA ARG A 26 9.23 -5.85 9.37
C ARG A 26 8.47 -7.11 9.76
N TRP A 27 9.24 -8.14 10.08
CA TRP A 27 8.71 -9.43 10.52
C TRP A 27 8.59 -9.44 12.04
N GLY A 28 7.48 -9.97 12.54
CA GLY A 28 7.19 -10.09 13.97
C GLY A 28 5.82 -10.72 14.20
N PRO A 29 5.30 -10.71 15.44
CA PRO A 29 3.95 -11.22 15.75
C PRO A 29 2.86 -10.53 14.92
N PHE A 30 3.10 -9.27 14.55
CA PHE A 30 2.30 -8.50 13.60
C PHE A 30 3.22 -7.93 12.53
N SER A 31 3.35 -8.63 11.40
CA SER A 31 4.19 -8.18 10.29
C SER A 31 3.60 -6.95 9.59
N TYR A 32 4.45 -5.98 9.30
CA TYR A 32 4.07 -4.74 8.62
C TYR A 32 5.16 -4.29 7.65
N VAL A 33 4.81 -3.40 6.73
CA VAL A 33 5.74 -2.73 5.84
C VAL A 33 5.93 -1.27 6.23
N GLU A 34 7.16 -0.80 6.12
CA GLU A 34 7.45 0.62 6.01
C GLU A 34 7.37 1.00 4.53
N ALA A 35 6.46 1.91 4.20
CA ALA A 35 6.25 2.35 2.84
C ALA A 35 6.35 3.87 2.72
N GLU A 36 6.73 4.36 1.56
CA GLU A 36 6.87 5.79 1.28
C GLU A 36 6.09 6.13 0.01
N SER A 37 5.42 7.27 -0.01
CA SER A 37 4.75 7.75 -1.23
C SER A 37 5.77 7.89 -2.36
N VAL A 38 5.37 7.57 -3.59
CA VAL A 38 6.20 7.80 -4.79
C VAL A 38 6.57 9.26 -5.00
N ASN A 39 5.74 10.18 -4.49
CA ASN A 39 5.99 11.63 -4.52
C ASN A 39 6.94 12.09 -3.40
N GLY A 40 7.53 11.14 -2.65
CA GLY A 40 8.29 11.40 -1.44
C GLY A 40 7.40 11.71 -0.25
N GLY A 41 8.00 11.71 0.94
CA GLY A 41 7.32 12.08 2.18
C GLY A 41 7.69 11.20 3.37
N LYS A 42 6.89 11.29 4.43
CA LYS A 42 7.09 10.49 5.65
C LYS A 42 6.78 9.03 5.36
N ARG A 43 7.61 8.12 5.88
CA ARG A 43 7.30 6.69 5.86
C ARG A 43 6.07 6.37 6.71
N VAL A 44 5.20 5.55 6.17
CA VAL A 44 4.01 5.01 6.86
C VAL A 44 4.21 3.54 7.15
N GLN A 45 3.53 3.06 8.19
CA GLN A 45 3.49 1.64 8.54
C GLN A 45 2.15 1.07 8.10
N VAL A 46 2.17 0.01 7.29
CA VAL A 46 0.96 -0.64 6.78
C VAL A 46 1.04 -2.13 7.07
N PRO A 47 -0.02 -2.78 7.60
CA PRO A 47 0.01 -4.22 7.84
C PRO A 47 0.34 -5.01 6.57
N LEU A 48 1.21 -6.02 6.67
CA LEU A 48 1.69 -6.78 5.50
C LEU A 48 0.54 -7.42 4.72
N ARG A 49 -0.45 -7.98 5.44
CA ARG A 49 -1.68 -8.52 4.87
C ARG A 49 -2.41 -7.53 3.95
N VAL A 50 -2.50 -6.27 4.35
CA VAL A 50 -3.21 -5.24 3.56
C VAL A 50 -2.44 -4.98 2.28
N VAL A 51 -1.11 -4.90 2.35
CA VAL A 51 -0.28 -4.67 1.16
C VAL A 51 -0.28 -5.86 0.22
N ASP A 52 -0.22 -7.09 0.74
CA ASP A 52 -0.36 -8.30 -0.06
C ASP A 52 -1.71 -8.34 -0.79
N GLN A 53 -2.79 -7.96 -0.11
CA GLN A 53 -4.13 -7.85 -0.72
C GLN A 53 -4.14 -6.79 -1.83
N CYS A 54 -3.62 -5.58 -1.57
CA CYS A 54 -3.55 -4.52 -2.57
C CYS A 54 -2.73 -4.92 -3.82
N ILE A 55 -1.66 -5.70 -3.65
CA ILE A 55 -0.84 -6.21 -4.75
C ILE A 55 -1.56 -7.34 -5.50
N ALA A 56 -2.23 -8.24 -4.77
CA ALA A 56 -2.94 -9.38 -5.35
C ALA A 56 -4.18 -8.96 -6.15
N ASP A 57 -4.92 -7.97 -5.65
CA ASP A 57 -6.10 -7.40 -6.34
C ASP A 57 -5.71 -6.54 -7.55
N GLY A 58 -4.40 -6.35 -7.78
CA GLY A 58 -3.87 -5.74 -8.99
C GLY A 58 -4.48 -4.39 -9.31
N VAL A 59 -4.72 -3.52 -8.30
CA VAL A 59 -5.46 -2.24 -8.42
C VAL A 59 -4.84 -1.32 -9.49
N LEU A 60 -5.22 -1.64 -10.72
CA LEU A 60 -5.43 -0.77 -11.85
C LEU A 60 -6.56 0.20 -11.48
N LEU A 61 -6.39 1.42 -11.94
CA LEU A 61 -7.30 2.55 -11.80
C LEU A 61 -8.67 2.13 -12.37
N ASP A 62 -9.74 2.10 -11.56
CA ASP A 62 -11.09 2.64 -11.88
C ASP A 62 -12.21 2.20 -10.90
N GLU A 63 -12.15 1.04 -10.24
CA GLU A 63 -13.40 0.43 -9.74
C GLU A 63 -13.91 0.85 -8.34
N LEU A 64 -13.19 1.69 -7.56
CA LEU A 64 -13.72 2.21 -6.29
C LEU A 64 -14.47 3.55 -6.43
N ALA A 65 -14.66 4.04 -7.66
CA ALA A 65 -15.50 5.20 -7.97
C ALA A 65 -16.99 4.84 -8.19
N GLN A 66 -17.41 3.59 -7.98
CA GLN A 66 -18.76 3.08 -8.25
C GLN A 66 -19.47 2.51 -7.01
N SER A 67 -19.30 3.13 -5.84
CA SER A 67 -20.26 2.94 -4.75
C SER A 67 -20.83 4.30 -4.37
N GLU A 68 -21.72 4.78 -5.24
CA GLU A 68 -22.78 5.75 -4.92
C GLU A 68 -23.71 5.19 -3.84
#